data_AF-A0A2H0VRW5-F1
#
_entry.id   AF-A0A2H0VRW5-F1
#
_cell.length_a   1.000
_cell.length_b   1.000
_cell.length_c   1.000
_cell.angle_alpha   90.00
_cell.angle_beta   90.00
_cell.angle_gamma   90.00
#
_symmetry.space_group_name_H-M   'P 1'
#
loop_
_entity.id
_entity.type
_entity.pdbx_description
1 polymer ?
#
loop_
_entity_poly.entity_id
_entity_poly.type
_entity_poly.pdbx_seq_one_letter_code
_entity_poly.pdbx_strand_id
1 'polypeptide(L)' 'MGKKDLINQVARLETINDQLSSELKYLDQISRKLGFAEGLKTLKEAALELLEIEKRKGAIEEDDEDLQD' A
#
# COMPACT_ATOMS: atom_id res chain seq x y z
N MET A 1 28.91 15.46 -10.85
CA MET A 1 28.25 14.26 -11.41
C MET A 1 28.52 14.24 -12.90
N GLY A 2 29.28 13.28 -13.39
CA GLY A 2 29.62 13.17 -14.82
C GLY A 2 28.54 12.41 -15.60
N LYS A 3 28.53 12.55 -16.93
CA LYS A 3 27.60 11.84 -17.82
C LYS A 3 27.59 10.32 -17.58
N LYS A 4 28.75 9.73 -17.28
CA LYS A 4 28.89 8.30 -16.96
C LYS A 4 28.19 7.92 -15.65
N ASP A 5 28.27 8.78 -14.64
CA ASP A 5 27.62 8.54 -13.35
C ASP A 5 26.10 8.57 -13.48
N LEU A 6 25.57 9.52 -14.28
CA LEU A 6 24.14 9.58 -14.58
C LEU A 6 23.65 8.33 -15.31
N ILE A 7 24.39 7.85 -16.32
CA ILE A 7 24.04 6.63 -17.05
C ILE A 7 24.02 5.42 -16.12
N ASN A 8 25.02 5.29 -15.24
CA ASN A 8 25.07 4.21 -14.26
C ASN A 8 23.90 4.29 -13.26
N GLN A 9 23.51 5.49 -12.85
CA GLN A 9 22.36 5.68 -11.97
C GLN A 9 21.05 5.33 -12.67
N VAL A 10 20.88 5.71 -13.94
CA VAL A 10 19.71 5.33 -14.74
C VAL A 10 19.63 3.81 -14.85
N ALA A 11 20.71 3.13 -15.24
CA ALA A 11 20.72 1.67 -15.34
C ALA A 11 20.37 0.99 -14.00
N ARG A 12 20.88 1.51 -12.88
CA ARG A 12 20.51 1.01 -11.54
C ARG A 12 19.03 1.20 -11.25
N LEU A 13 18.47 2.37 -11.57
CA LEU A 13 17.06 2.67 -11.36
C LEU A 13 16.16 1.82 -12.26
N GLU A 14 16.55 1.57 -13.50
CA GLU A 14 15.85 0.67 -14.42
C GLU A 14 15.77 -0.74 -13.84
N THR A 15 16.89 -1.30 -13.39
CA THR A 15 16.90 -2.63 -12.75
C THR A 15 15.98 -2.70 -11.54
N ILE A 16 16.01 -1.68 -10.68
CA ILE A 16 15.13 -1.63 -9.49
C ILE A 16 13.67 -1.54 -9.92
N ASN A 17 13.36 -0.73 -10.92
CA ASN A 17 11.99 -0.56 -11.41
C ASN A 17 11.44 -1.84 -12.05
N ASP A 18 12.27 -2.55 -12.83
CA ASP A 18 11.89 -3.83 -13.44
C ASP A 18 11.58 -4.89 -12.38
N GLN A 19 12.39 -4.94 -11.33
CA GLN A 19 12.16 -5.83 -10.19
C GLN A 19 10.86 -5.49 -9.47
N LEU A 20 10.68 -4.22 -9.07
CA LEU A 20 9.46 -3.76 -8.37
C LEU A 20 8.21 -4.00 -9.21
N SER A 21 8.27 -3.73 -10.51
CA SER A 21 7.16 -3.97 -11.43
C SER A 21 6.79 -5.45 -11.54
N SER A 22 7.79 -6.33 -11.51
CA SER A 22 7.58 -7.78 -11.54
C SER A 22 6.96 -8.29 -10.23
N GLU A 23 7.45 -7.80 -9.09
CA GLU A 23 6.90 -8.14 -7.77
C GLU A 23 5.47 -7.64 -7.60
N LEU A 24 5.17 -6.40 -8.02
CA LEU A 24 3.82 -5.85 -7.96
C LEU A 24 2.83 -6.65 -8.81
N LYS A 25 3.24 -7.07 -10.02
CA LYS A 25 2.40 -7.94 -10.87
C LYS A 25 2.14 -9.29 -10.22
N TYR A 26 3.16 -9.88 -9.59
CA TYR A 26 3.00 -11.14 -8.89
C TYR A 26 2.05 -11.01 -7.70
N LEU A 27 2.20 -9.96 -6.90
CA LEU A 27 1.33 -9.70 -5.76
C LEU A 27 -0.12 -9.46 -6.19
N ASP A 28 -0.33 -8.70 -7.26
CA ASP A 28 -1.64 -8.46 -7.86
C ASP A 28 -2.32 -9.76 -8.33
N GLN A 29 -1.57 -10.68 -8.94
CA GLN A 29 -2.08 -12.00 -9.29
C GLN A 29 -2.49 -12.81 -8.06
N ILE A 30 -1.71 -12.75 -6.97
CA ILE A 30 -2.08 -13.41 -5.71
C ILE A 30 -3.35 -12.79 -5.14
N SER A 31 -3.46 -11.46 -5.08
CA SER A 31 -4.64 -10.77 -4.57
C SER A 31 -5.91 -11.19 -5.32
N ARG A 32 -5.84 -11.32 -6.65
CA ARG A 32 -6.97 -11.84 -7.45
C ARG A 32 -7.34 -13.27 -7.08
N LYS A 33 -6.34 -14.14 -6.87
CA LYS A 33 -6.56 -15.53 -6.44
C LYS A 33 -7.17 -15.63 -5.04
N LEU A 34 -6.90 -14.67 -4.16
CA LEU A 34 -7.50 -14.57 -2.84
C LEU A 34 -8.95 -14.07 -2.84
N GLY A 35 -9.46 -13.62 -4.00
CA GLY A 35 -10.85 -13.16 -4.15
C GLY A 35 -11.00 -11.63 -4.26
N PHE A 36 -9.91 -10.87 -4.30
CA PHE A 36 -9.94 -9.44 -4.58
C PHE A 36 -10.10 -9.22 -6.10
N ALA A 37 -11.30 -8.91 -6.58
CA ALA A 37 -11.63 -8.90 -8.02
C ALA A 37 -10.70 -8.00 -8.86
N GLU A 38 -10.31 -6.83 -8.34
CA GLU A 38 -9.37 -5.92 -9.02
C GLU A 38 -7.94 -6.03 -8.46
N GLY A 39 -7.62 -7.14 -7.80
CA GLY A 39 -6.31 -7.44 -7.26
C GLY A 39 -5.89 -6.43 -6.19
N LEU A 40 -4.73 -5.82 -6.38
CA LEU A 40 -4.14 -4.89 -5.40
C LEU A 40 -5.02 -3.67 -5.12
N LYS A 41 -5.81 -3.22 -6.09
CA LYS A 41 -6.68 -2.05 -5.92
C LYS A 41 -7.74 -2.29 -4.85
N THR A 42 -8.53 -3.35 -5.01
CA THR A 42 -9.56 -3.75 -4.04
C THR A 42 -8.96 -4.17 -2.70
N LEU A 43 -7.76 -4.76 -2.68
CA LEU A 43 -7.05 -5.06 -1.43
C LEU A 43 -6.68 -3.78 -0.66
N LYS A 44 -6.17 -2.76 -1.37
CA LYS A 44 -5.83 -1.47 -0.78
C LYS A 44 -7.07 -0.77 -0.21
N GLU A 45 -8.17 -0.78 -0.95
CA GLU A 45 -9.44 -0.19 -0.50
C GLU A 45 -9.93 -0.87 0.80
N ALA A 46 -9.96 -2.20 0.83
CA ALA A 46 -10.31 -2.94 2.04
C ALA A 46 -9.38 -2.63 3.23
N ALA A 47 -8.07 -2.52 3.00
CA ALA A 47 -7.12 -2.16 4.05
C ALA A 47 -7.35 -0.73 4.59
N LEU A 48 -7.65 0.23 3.71
CA LEU A 48 -7.97 1.60 4.11
C LEU A 48 -9.28 1.66 4.91
N GLU A 49 -10.29 0.90 4.51
CA GLU A 49 -11.56 0.79 5.25
C GLU A 49 -11.33 0.22 6.65
N LEU A 50 -10.50 -0.83 6.79
CA LEU A 50 -10.16 -1.42 8.09
C LEU A 50 -9.45 -0.41 9.00
N LEU A 51 -8.46 0.33 8.48
CA LEU A 51 -7.78 1.38 9.24
C LEU A 51 -8.73 2.50 9.67
N GLU A 52 -9.68 2.87 8.82
CA GLU A 52 -10.68 3.89 9.14
C GLU A 52 -11.71 3.40 10.16
N ILE A 53 -12.02 2.10 10.17
CA ILE A 53 -12.85 1.48 11.21
C ILE A 53 -12.09 1.47 12.54
N GLU A 54 -10.79 1.15 12.55
CA GLU A 54 -9.96 1.18 13.76
C GLU A 54 -9.88 2.60 14.36
N LYS A 55 -9.65 3.61 13.52
CA LYS A 55 -9.65 5.02 13.96
C LYS A 55 -10.99 5.46 14.55
N ARG A 56 -12.10 5.09 13.89
CA ARG A 56 -13.44 5.42 14.40
C ARG A 56 -13.75 4.68 15.70
N LYS A 57 -13.30 3.44 15.88
CA LYS A 57 -13.43 2.73 17.15
C LYS A 57 -12.64 3.42 18.28
N GLY A 58 -11.43 3.89 18.01
CA GLY A 58 -10.67 4.70 18.97
C GLY A 58 -11.34 6.02 19.34
N ALA A 59 -12.01 6.67 18.39
CA ALA A 59 -12.74 7.94 18.64
C ALA A 59 -14.04 7.75 19.44
N ILE A 60 -14.73 6.60 19.29
CA ILE A 60 -15.95 6.30 20.07
C ILE A 60 -15.62 5.99 21.54
N GLU A 61 -14.42 5.46 21.81
CA GLU A 61 -13.96 5.20 23.20
C GLU A 61 -13.56 6.48 23.96
N GLU A 62 -13.23 7.58 23.28
CA GLU A 62 -12.93 8.88 23.93
C GLU A 62 -14.18 9.71 24.25
N ASP A 63 -15.23 9.66 23.42
CA ASP A 63 -16.47 10.45 23.63
C ASP A 63 -17.39 9.92 24.76
N ASP A 64 -17.22 8.66 25.19
CA ASP A 64 -18.02 8.05 26.26
C ASP A 64 -17.44 8.31 27.68
N GLU A 65 -16.19 8.78 27.81
CA GLU A 65 -15.59 9.12 29.12
C GLU A 65 -15.99 10.52 29.63
N ASP A 66 -16.45 11.43 28.75
CA ASP A 66 -16.77 12.82 29.08
C ASP A 66 -18.24 13.07 29.51
N LEU A 67 -19.06 12.02 29.65
CA LEU A 67 -20.47 12.11 30.06
C LEU A 67 -20.76 11.60 31.49
N GLN A 68 -19.73 11.40 32.32
CA GLN A 68 -19.90 11.13 33.76
C GLN A 68 -19.56 12.36 34.61
N ASP A 69 -20.44 13.37 34.58
CA ASP A 69 -20.55 14.41 35.62
C ASP A 69 -21.97 14.42 36.23
#